data_AF-A0A6I1KAD1-F1
#
_entry.id   AF-A0A6I1KAD1-F1
#
_cell.length_a   1.000
_cell.length_b   1.000
_cell.length_c   1.000
_cell.angle_alpha   90.00
_cell.angle_beta   90.00
_cell.angle_gamma   90.00
#
_symmetry.space_group_name_H-M   'P 1'
#
loop_
_entity.id
_entity.type
_entity.pdbx_description
1 polymer ?
#
loop_
_entity_poly.entity_id
_entity_poly.type
_entity_poly.pdbx_seq_one_letter_code
_entity_poly.pdbx_strand_id
1 'polypeptide(L)'
;MKSLYWKTRSLRRTASGARRAHWPGVVLNLVLAFVLVAHALGALVLAGLEGSFAEVFGLADALLPIIVTWALALAAVGLGYQLTVPGDRLPGEAGEPPAQRITRWFHWANLRAVLFGGLAAATVLAAAHTLSGWQGRRAWEAYRAEAEKRGVVFDLEKLMPPPVPDAENFAATPLLRSFQSGNPEFTERRTKLGPQAPESPFRPDDPHMKSSWPNRQNWIRGERWNFPELQGYYRSSTNFPAWPTPRTPSEDVLKALSRFDSELAELHGAAARPQTRFNIQLSEDGVSTLIPHLAVMKSLQWTVTLRSVARLEAGRTNDAFADAKLAFRLSDTVRGDALLIGHLVRLATHNLALRTLWEGLADHRWTDTQLAHWQADLAKRNFGAELRHAMAGERAYSNRAMEFIRRRPEMLGAMGDLGNGEPLKSASGFGKFMSRLPPPGWMCMEQINLNRAFEEFIIGALPTGNERFDPALIRSKDAAMEDYFARNRPGIKGTLRHCVMSVMFLPAVSKASHKACQAQTFTHLAAAACVLERHRLARGSYPETLAALAPEFGPLPPDPMSGQPFRYERTADGRFRLWSVGWNGKDDGGTVALTGTPASKSRNINFEQGDWVWPVPVQ
;
A
#
# COMPACT_ATOMS: atom_id res chain seq x y z
N MET A 1 -59.51 -25.92 -0.80
CA MET A 1 -59.37 -24.47 -0.47
C MET A 1 -60.31 -23.99 0.64
N LYS A 2 -61.63 -24.23 0.59
CA LYS A 2 -62.56 -23.77 1.64
C LYS A 2 -62.25 -24.32 3.05
N SER A 3 -61.86 -25.59 3.23
CA SER A 3 -61.55 -26.13 4.57
C SER A 3 -60.22 -25.63 5.18
N LEU A 4 -59.25 -25.26 4.32
CA LEU A 4 -57.99 -24.65 4.74
C LEU A 4 -58.22 -23.20 5.20
N TYR A 5 -59.08 -22.47 4.48
CA TYR A 5 -59.51 -21.11 4.80
C TYR A 5 -60.21 -21.01 6.17
N TRP A 6 -60.97 -22.02 6.56
CA TRP A 6 -61.61 -22.05 7.89
C TRP A 6 -60.65 -22.40 9.03
N LYS A 7 -59.55 -23.09 8.75
CA LYS A 7 -58.55 -23.48 9.78
C LYS A 7 -57.57 -22.37 10.13
N THR A 8 -57.36 -21.39 9.25
CA THR A 8 -56.46 -20.23 9.47
C THR A 8 -57.13 -19.02 10.10
N ARG A 9 -58.47 -19.04 10.32
CA ARG A 9 -59.20 -17.95 11.00
C ARG A 9 -58.86 -17.90 12.49
N SER A 10 -58.45 -16.71 12.95
CA SER A 10 -58.10 -16.45 14.35
C SER A 10 -59.32 -16.14 15.23
N LEU A 11 -60.52 -16.03 14.65
CA LEU A 11 -61.77 -15.67 15.33
C LEU A 11 -62.96 -16.51 14.82
N ARG A 12 -63.83 -16.95 15.73
CA ARG A 12 -65.17 -17.52 15.43
C ARG A 12 -66.28 -16.61 15.97
N ARG A 13 -67.38 -16.50 15.24
CA ARG A 13 -68.63 -15.90 15.75
C ARG A 13 -69.39 -16.94 16.58
N THR A 14 -69.82 -16.55 17.76
CA THR A 14 -70.77 -17.32 18.57
C THR A 14 -72.19 -17.12 18.05
N ALA A 15 -73.12 -18.00 18.44
CA ALA A 15 -74.52 -17.90 18.01
C ALA A 15 -75.21 -16.57 18.41
N SER A 16 -74.71 -15.89 19.45
CA SER A 16 -75.14 -14.56 19.88
C SER A 16 -74.44 -13.40 19.14
N GLY A 17 -73.68 -13.68 18.07
CA GLY A 17 -72.98 -12.67 17.28
C GLY A 17 -71.65 -12.18 17.86
N ALA A 18 -71.30 -12.53 19.11
CA ALA A 18 -70.04 -12.14 19.74
C ALA A 18 -68.83 -12.89 19.13
N ARG A 19 -67.73 -12.18 18.86
CA ARG A 19 -66.48 -12.75 18.34
C ARG A 19 -65.66 -13.35 19.50
N ARG A 20 -65.22 -14.61 19.39
CA ARG A 20 -64.25 -15.24 20.31
C ARG A 20 -62.99 -15.68 19.56
N ALA A 21 -61.83 -15.54 20.21
CA ALA A 21 -60.55 -16.01 19.71
C ALA A 21 -60.60 -17.52 19.43
N HIS A 22 -60.30 -17.90 18.20
CA HIS A 22 -60.09 -19.28 17.78
C HIS A 22 -58.61 -19.58 17.91
N TRP A 23 -58.20 -19.90 19.13
CA TRP A 23 -56.81 -20.16 19.53
C TRP A 23 -56.04 -21.10 18.60
N PRO A 24 -56.62 -22.18 18.03
CA PRO A 24 -55.90 -23.02 17.07
C PRO A 24 -55.43 -22.27 15.82
N GLY A 25 -56.22 -21.30 15.32
CA GLY A 25 -55.85 -20.48 14.17
C GLY A 25 -54.85 -19.37 14.51
N VAL A 26 -54.92 -18.83 15.73
CA VAL A 26 -53.91 -17.89 16.27
C VAL A 26 -52.55 -18.57 16.39
N VAL A 27 -52.52 -19.76 17.00
CA VAL A 27 -51.30 -20.57 17.16
C VAL A 27 -50.74 -20.97 15.80
N LEU A 28 -51.57 -21.37 14.83
CA LEU A 28 -51.11 -21.73 13.49
C LEU A 28 -50.45 -20.55 12.75
N ASN A 29 -51.01 -19.34 12.85
CA ASN A 29 -50.42 -18.15 12.23
C ASN A 29 -49.12 -17.72 12.93
N LEU A 30 -49.04 -17.84 14.26
CA LEU A 30 -47.81 -17.62 15.03
C LEU A 30 -46.70 -18.58 14.60
N VAL A 31 -47.03 -19.86 14.44
CA VAL A 31 -46.08 -20.90 14.00
C VAL A 31 -45.63 -20.63 12.56
N LEU A 32 -46.52 -20.26 11.65
CA LEU A 32 -46.16 -19.94 10.26
C LEU A 32 -45.28 -18.69 10.16
N ALA A 33 -45.57 -17.63 10.92
CA ALA A 33 -44.73 -16.44 10.98
C ALA A 33 -43.34 -16.75 11.57
N PHE A 34 -43.30 -17.55 12.64
CA PHE A 34 -42.05 -18.03 13.23
C PHE A 34 -41.22 -18.84 12.22
N VAL A 35 -41.84 -19.77 11.48
CA VAL A 35 -41.16 -20.60 10.48
C VAL A 35 -40.63 -19.77 9.32
N LEU A 36 -41.38 -18.80 8.81
CA LEU A 36 -40.94 -17.91 7.72
C LEU A 36 -39.74 -17.04 8.13
N VAL A 37 -39.80 -16.45 9.32
CA VAL A 37 -38.70 -15.62 9.86
C VAL A 37 -37.48 -16.49 10.18
N ALA A 38 -37.68 -17.67 10.76
CA ALA A 38 -36.61 -18.62 11.07
C ALA A 38 -35.93 -19.19 9.79
N HIS A 39 -36.68 -19.47 8.73
CA HIS A 39 -36.11 -19.92 7.45
C HIS A 39 -35.33 -18.82 6.73
N ALA A 40 -35.83 -17.57 6.72
CA ALA A 40 -35.12 -16.44 6.10
C ALA A 40 -33.80 -16.13 6.82
N LEU A 41 -33.79 -16.18 8.16
CA LEU A 41 -32.58 -16.01 8.96
C LEU A 41 -31.65 -17.23 8.86
N GLY A 42 -32.18 -18.45 8.90
CA GLY A 42 -31.40 -19.68 8.72
C GLY A 42 -30.70 -19.76 7.37
N ALA A 43 -31.35 -19.31 6.29
CA ALA A 43 -30.74 -19.18 4.97
C ALA A 43 -29.64 -18.11 4.92
N LEU A 44 -29.80 -16.99 5.65
CA LEU A 44 -28.78 -15.94 5.75
C LEU A 44 -27.54 -16.42 6.52
N VAL A 45 -27.74 -17.24 7.55
CA VAL A 45 -26.69 -17.84 8.40
C VAL A 45 -25.94 -18.94 7.65
N LEU A 46 -26.66 -19.84 6.95
CA LEU A 46 -26.06 -20.89 6.13
C LEU A 46 -25.32 -20.36 4.90
N ALA A 47 -25.74 -19.21 4.35
CA ALA A 47 -25.03 -18.54 3.25
C ALA A 47 -23.73 -17.82 3.68
N GLY A 48 -23.48 -17.66 4.98
CA GLY A 48 -22.35 -16.89 5.52
C GLY A 48 -21.30 -17.70 6.29
N LEU A 49 -21.60 -18.94 6.72
CA LEU A 49 -20.74 -19.74 7.59
C LEU A 49 -20.17 -20.95 6.86
N GLU A 50 -18.86 -20.94 6.60
CA GLU A 50 -18.11 -22.16 6.28
C GLU A 50 -17.44 -22.66 7.57
N GLY A 51 -18.12 -23.57 8.28
CA GLY A 51 -17.46 -24.55 9.15
C GLY A 51 -17.25 -24.20 10.64
N SER A 52 -18.33 -24.12 11.43
CA SER A 52 -18.42 -24.85 12.72
C SER A 52 -19.87 -24.87 13.23
N PHE A 53 -20.35 -26.01 13.73
CA PHE A 53 -21.70 -26.11 14.31
C PHE A 53 -21.86 -25.23 15.57
N ALA A 54 -20.77 -24.95 16.30
CA ALA A 54 -20.80 -24.16 17.52
C ALA A 54 -21.13 -22.67 17.26
N GLU A 55 -20.63 -22.11 16.15
CA GLU A 55 -20.94 -20.73 15.75
C GLU A 55 -22.39 -20.56 15.30
N VAL A 56 -22.96 -21.60 14.66
CA VAL A 56 -24.37 -21.64 14.27
C VAL A 56 -25.28 -21.64 15.51
N PHE A 57 -24.94 -22.42 16.55
CA PHE A 57 -25.72 -22.46 17.79
C PHE A 57 -25.60 -21.17 18.61
N GLY A 58 -24.41 -20.57 18.70
CA GLY A 58 -24.24 -19.27 19.39
C GLY A 58 -25.01 -18.13 18.73
N LEU A 59 -25.11 -18.13 17.39
CA LEU A 59 -25.92 -17.16 16.66
C LEU A 59 -27.42 -17.49 16.77
N ALA A 60 -27.79 -18.77 16.75
CA ALA A 60 -29.17 -19.21 16.94
C ALA A 60 -29.72 -18.80 18.32
N ASP A 61 -28.94 -18.94 19.39
CA ASP A 61 -29.33 -18.49 20.74
C ASP A 61 -29.50 -16.96 20.81
N ALA A 62 -28.70 -16.20 20.06
CA ALA A 62 -28.82 -14.75 19.99
C ALA A 62 -30.01 -14.28 19.11
N LEU A 63 -30.35 -15.04 18.07
CA LEU A 63 -31.42 -14.71 17.13
C LEU A 63 -32.79 -15.27 17.54
N LEU A 64 -32.85 -16.35 18.31
CA LEU A 64 -34.10 -16.98 18.74
C LEU A 64 -35.05 -16.00 19.48
N PRO A 65 -34.58 -15.14 20.40
CA PRO A 65 -35.43 -14.11 21.02
C PRO A 65 -35.95 -13.09 20.00
N ILE A 66 -35.16 -12.76 18.96
CA ILE A 66 -35.55 -11.83 17.89
C ILE A 66 -36.67 -12.44 17.06
N ILE A 67 -36.52 -13.70 16.65
CA ILE A 67 -37.49 -14.44 15.84
C ILE A 67 -38.81 -14.56 16.62
N VAL A 68 -38.75 -14.91 17.90
CA VAL A 68 -39.93 -15.00 18.78
C VAL A 68 -40.59 -13.63 18.96
N THR A 69 -39.82 -12.57 19.16
CA THR A 69 -40.35 -11.21 19.34
C THR A 69 -41.04 -10.69 18.07
N TRP A 70 -40.46 -10.94 16.89
CA TRP A 70 -41.05 -10.60 15.61
C TRP A 70 -42.32 -11.41 15.31
N ALA A 71 -42.32 -12.71 15.61
CA ALA A 71 -43.49 -13.56 15.46
C ALA A 71 -44.66 -13.08 16.35
N LEU A 72 -44.37 -12.70 17.60
CA LEU A 72 -45.35 -12.13 18.53
C LEU A 72 -45.85 -10.75 18.07
N ALA A 73 -44.98 -9.88 17.58
CA ALA A 73 -45.36 -8.56 17.06
C ALA A 73 -46.24 -8.65 15.82
N LEU A 74 -45.88 -9.51 14.85
CA LEU A 74 -46.69 -9.78 13.66
C LEU A 74 -48.05 -10.41 14.00
N ALA A 75 -48.09 -11.30 15.00
CA ALA A 75 -49.34 -11.86 15.47
C ALA A 75 -50.23 -10.83 16.18
N ALA A 76 -49.64 -9.92 16.97
CA ALA A 76 -50.38 -8.82 17.60
C ALA A 76 -50.98 -7.87 16.56
N VAL A 77 -50.23 -7.55 15.49
CA VAL A 77 -50.71 -6.76 14.34
C VAL A 77 -51.82 -7.51 13.58
N GLY A 78 -51.65 -8.82 13.33
CA GLY A 78 -52.64 -9.65 12.66
C GLY A 78 -53.94 -9.84 13.45
N LEU A 79 -53.86 -10.05 14.76
CA LEU A 79 -55.01 -10.09 15.68
C LEU A 79 -55.69 -8.72 15.76
N GLY A 80 -54.91 -7.64 15.86
CA GLY A 80 -55.41 -6.26 15.83
C GLY A 80 -56.18 -5.95 14.55
N TYR A 81 -55.65 -6.35 13.39
CA TYR A 81 -56.29 -6.20 12.08
C TYR A 81 -57.59 -7.02 11.97
N GLN A 82 -57.59 -8.30 12.37
CA GLN A 82 -58.78 -9.17 12.23
C GLN A 82 -59.91 -8.84 13.22
N LEU A 83 -59.61 -8.20 14.35
CA LEU A 83 -60.63 -7.73 15.30
C LEU A 83 -61.34 -6.46 14.82
N THR A 84 -60.76 -5.71 13.87
CA THR A 84 -61.26 -4.37 13.47
C THR A 84 -61.71 -4.23 12.03
N VAL A 85 -61.43 -5.20 11.14
CA VAL A 85 -62.09 -5.23 9.83
C VAL A 85 -63.62 -5.33 10.06
N PRO A 86 -64.41 -4.36 9.54
CA PRO A 86 -65.86 -4.53 9.46
C PRO A 86 -66.11 -5.76 8.61
N GLY A 87 -66.90 -6.71 9.09
CA GLY A 87 -67.24 -7.85 8.23
C GLY A 87 -67.85 -7.32 6.95
N ASP A 88 -67.41 -7.84 5.79
CA ASP A 88 -68.12 -7.62 4.53
C ASP A 88 -69.62 -7.81 4.80
N ARG A 89 -70.42 -6.78 4.54
CA ARG A 89 -71.88 -6.94 4.60
C ARG A 89 -72.24 -8.02 3.61
N LEU A 90 -73.00 -9.03 4.04
CA LEU A 90 -73.70 -9.87 3.08
C LEU A 90 -74.63 -8.96 2.27
N PRO A 91 -74.82 -9.20 0.97
CA PRO A 91 -75.71 -8.37 0.16
C PRO A 91 -77.12 -8.37 0.78
N GLY A 92 -77.60 -7.21 1.27
CA GLY A 92 -78.98 -7.02 1.75
C GLY A 92 -79.21 -6.22 3.05
N GLU A 93 -78.19 -5.90 3.87
CA GLU A 93 -78.43 -5.20 5.14
C GLU A 93 -78.27 -3.66 5.03
N ALA A 94 -79.36 -2.93 5.26
CA ALA A 94 -79.43 -1.46 5.28
C ALA A 94 -79.32 -0.87 6.70
N GLY A 95 -78.46 0.14 6.87
CA GLY A 95 -78.28 0.92 8.11
C GLY A 95 -76.97 1.73 8.13
N GLU A 96 -76.99 2.93 8.72
CA GLU A 96 -75.90 3.93 8.73
C GLU A 96 -74.58 3.45 9.40
N PRO A 97 -73.41 4.03 9.04
CA PRO A 97 -72.11 3.55 9.50
C PRO A 97 -71.82 3.88 10.98
N PRO A 98 -71.12 3.02 11.74
CA PRO A 98 -70.70 3.36 13.10
C PRO A 98 -69.60 4.43 13.06
N ALA A 99 -69.91 5.59 13.67
CA ALA A 99 -69.10 6.80 13.71
C ALA A 99 -67.71 6.62 14.36
N GLN A 100 -66.71 7.25 13.72
CA GLN A 100 -65.42 7.86 14.13
C GLN A 100 -64.73 7.60 15.50
N ARG A 101 -65.32 6.95 16.50
CA ARG A 101 -64.68 6.63 17.80
C ARG A 101 -63.76 5.40 17.74
N ILE A 102 -64.04 4.45 16.85
CA ILE A 102 -63.30 3.17 16.75
C ILE A 102 -61.95 3.34 16.03
N THR A 103 -61.83 4.32 15.12
CA THR A 103 -60.57 4.61 14.40
C THR A 103 -59.49 5.17 15.32
N ARG A 104 -59.82 6.05 16.28
CA ARG A 104 -58.85 6.59 17.24
C ARG A 104 -58.22 5.52 18.14
N TRP A 105 -59.01 4.60 18.66
CA TRP A 105 -58.49 3.52 19.54
C TRP A 105 -57.62 2.52 18.75
N PHE A 106 -57.99 2.27 17.48
CA PHE A 106 -57.22 1.43 16.55
C PHE A 106 -55.83 1.99 16.23
N HIS A 107 -55.69 3.32 16.12
CA HIS A 107 -54.38 3.95 15.96
C HIS A 107 -53.49 3.75 17.21
N TRP A 108 -54.04 3.83 18.42
CA TRP A 108 -53.24 3.73 19.66
C TRP A 108 -52.74 2.31 19.99
N ALA A 109 -53.53 1.26 19.74
CA ALA A 109 -53.10 -0.12 19.99
C ALA A 109 -52.02 -0.58 18.99
N ASN A 110 -52.20 -0.27 17.70
CA ASN A 110 -51.19 -0.54 16.67
C ASN A 110 -49.93 0.29 16.87
N LEU A 111 -50.07 1.56 17.27
CA LEU A 111 -48.94 2.41 17.63
C LEU A 111 -48.15 1.83 18.81
N ARG A 112 -48.81 1.32 19.86
CA ARG A 112 -48.12 0.66 20.99
C ARG A 112 -47.40 -0.61 20.59
N ALA A 113 -48.00 -1.45 19.73
CA ALA A 113 -47.37 -2.66 19.23
C ALA A 113 -46.14 -2.35 18.36
N VAL A 114 -46.23 -1.34 17.49
CA VAL A 114 -45.11 -0.85 16.67
C VAL A 114 -44.01 -0.24 17.54
N LEU A 115 -44.37 0.57 18.53
CA LEU A 115 -43.40 1.17 19.46
C LEU A 115 -42.70 0.11 20.33
N PHE A 116 -43.44 -0.88 20.85
CA PHE A 116 -42.85 -1.95 21.66
C PHE A 116 -41.98 -2.89 20.82
N GLY A 117 -42.45 -3.28 19.63
CA GLY A 117 -41.64 -4.05 18.68
C GLY A 117 -40.39 -3.30 18.23
N GLY A 118 -40.50 -2.00 17.98
CA GLY A 118 -39.38 -1.11 17.66
C GLY A 118 -38.37 -1.01 18.81
N LEU A 119 -38.85 -0.83 20.05
CA LEU A 119 -38.00 -0.77 21.24
C LEU A 119 -37.28 -2.10 21.50
N ALA A 120 -37.98 -3.23 21.37
CA ALA A 120 -37.38 -4.56 21.51
C ALA A 120 -36.30 -4.81 20.44
N ALA A 121 -36.59 -4.47 19.17
CA ALA A 121 -35.62 -4.57 18.08
C ALA A 121 -34.39 -3.67 18.34
N ALA A 122 -34.60 -2.42 18.76
CA ALA A 122 -33.51 -1.51 19.12
C ALA A 122 -32.66 -2.05 20.28
N THR A 123 -33.29 -2.64 21.29
CA THR A 123 -32.61 -3.24 22.45
C THR A 123 -31.75 -4.43 22.03
N VAL A 124 -32.26 -5.32 21.18
CA VAL A 124 -31.47 -6.46 20.71
C VAL A 124 -30.33 -6.01 19.78
N LEU A 125 -30.56 -5.04 18.90
CA LEU A 125 -29.49 -4.48 18.08
C LEU A 125 -28.38 -3.85 18.94
N ALA A 126 -28.74 -3.14 20.02
CA ALA A 126 -27.78 -2.60 20.98
C ALA A 126 -27.02 -3.70 21.73
N ALA A 127 -27.69 -4.77 22.16
CA ALA A 127 -27.07 -5.92 22.82
C ALA A 127 -26.11 -6.66 21.86
N ALA A 128 -26.51 -6.91 20.62
CA ALA A 128 -25.67 -7.54 19.60
C ALA A 128 -24.44 -6.67 19.27
N HIS A 129 -24.63 -5.35 19.14
CA HIS A 129 -23.54 -4.40 18.89
C HIS A 129 -22.52 -4.36 20.03
N THR A 130 -22.99 -4.34 21.28
CA THR A 130 -22.13 -4.34 22.48
C THR A 130 -21.41 -5.68 22.66
N LEU A 131 -22.10 -6.81 22.47
CA LEU A 131 -21.52 -8.15 22.53
C LEU A 131 -20.47 -8.36 21.44
N SER A 132 -20.77 -7.95 20.19
CA SER A 132 -19.81 -7.97 19.09
C SER A 132 -18.55 -7.18 19.46
N GLY A 133 -18.72 -5.96 19.99
CA GLY A 133 -17.60 -5.13 20.44
C GLY A 133 -16.78 -5.75 21.58
N TRP A 134 -17.41 -6.47 22.51
CA TRP A 134 -16.71 -7.18 23.56
C TRP A 134 -15.92 -8.38 23.01
N GLN A 135 -16.56 -9.23 22.20
CA GLN A 135 -15.92 -10.41 21.59
C GLN A 135 -14.74 -10.02 20.69
N GLY A 136 -14.94 -9.02 19.83
CA GLY A 136 -13.90 -8.56 18.91
C GLY A 136 -12.70 -7.95 19.63
N ARG A 137 -12.91 -7.14 20.69
CA ARG A 137 -11.81 -6.60 21.50
C ARG A 137 -11.01 -7.70 22.18
N ARG A 138 -11.68 -8.66 22.80
CA ARG A 138 -11.02 -9.81 23.44
C ARG A 138 -10.22 -10.65 22.42
N ALA A 139 -10.78 -10.88 21.24
CA ALA A 139 -10.08 -11.59 20.16
C ALA A 139 -8.84 -10.80 19.67
N TRP A 140 -8.96 -9.48 19.52
CA TRP A 140 -7.85 -8.62 19.13
C TRP A 140 -6.74 -8.58 20.19
N GLU A 141 -7.08 -8.43 21.47
CA GLU A 141 -6.12 -8.45 22.56
C GLU A 141 -5.38 -9.79 22.64
N ALA A 142 -6.09 -10.91 22.50
CA ALA A 142 -5.48 -12.24 22.45
C ALA A 142 -4.53 -12.39 21.25
N TYR A 143 -4.96 -11.97 20.05
CA TYR A 143 -4.12 -11.99 18.85
C TYR A 143 -2.87 -11.11 19.02
N ARG A 144 -3.05 -9.89 19.53
CA ARG A 144 -1.99 -8.92 19.74
C ARG A 144 -0.94 -9.45 20.71
N ALA A 145 -1.36 -9.98 21.86
CA ALA A 145 -0.46 -10.57 22.85
C ALA A 145 0.36 -11.72 22.25
N GLU A 146 -0.27 -12.58 21.44
CA GLU A 146 0.43 -13.67 20.77
C GLU A 146 1.38 -13.18 19.66
N ALA A 147 1.00 -12.16 18.91
CA ALA A 147 1.86 -11.54 17.91
C ALA A 147 3.07 -10.83 18.56
N GLU A 148 2.88 -10.12 19.67
CA GLU A 148 3.97 -9.45 20.41
C GLU A 148 4.98 -10.47 20.96
N LYS A 149 4.53 -11.66 21.41
CA LYS A 149 5.44 -12.76 21.78
C LYS A 149 6.31 -13.26 20.63
N ARG A 150 5.80 -13.19 19.39
CA ARG A 150 6.57 -13.50 18.17
C ARG A 150 7.45 -12.33 17.70
N GLY A 151 7.50 -11.23 18.45
CA GLY A 151 8.31 -10.06 18.12
C GLY A 151 7.62 -9.04 17.21
N VAL A 152 6.31 -9.14 17.00
CA VAL A 152 5.56 -8.14 16.24
C VAL A 152 5.44 -6.84 17.03
N VAL A 153 5.91 -5.74 16.44
CA VAL A 153 5.76 -4.39 17.00
C VAL A 153 4.60 -3.68 16.32
N PHE A 154 3.59 -3.27 17.09
CA PHE A 154 2.43 -2.51 16.62
C PHE A 154 2.57 -1.00 16.80
N ASP A 155 3.53 -0.57 17.63
CA ASP A 155 3.82 0.81 17.94
C ASP A 155 4.78 1.37 16.88
N LEU A 156 4.28 2.29 16.04
CA LEU A 156 5.03 2.84 14.91
C LEU A 156 6.24 3.63 15.39
N GLU A 157 6.13 4.35 16.51
CA GLU A 157 7.19 5.16 17.10
C GLU A 157 8.39 4.30 17.50
N LYS A 158 8.17 3.08 17.98
CA LYS A 158 9.25 2.14 18.34
C LYS A 158 10.03 1.60 17.13
N LEU A 159 9.44 1.67 15.94
CA LEU A 159 10.07 1.25 14.69
C LEU A 159 10.82 2.40 14.01
N MET A 160 10.50 3.64 14.37
CA MET A 160 11.24 4.80 13.87
C MET A 160 12.67 4.79 14.44
N PRO A 161 13.68 5.25 13.67
CA PRO A 161 15.04 5.30 14.18
C PRO A 161 15.15 6.22 15.41
N PRO A 162 16.06 5.92 16.35
CA PRO A 162 16.22 6.72 17.55
C PRO A 162 16.69 8.15 17.22
N PRO A 163 16.50 9.12 18.14
CA PRO A 163 17.09 10.45 18.02
C PRO A 163 18.62 10.38 17.89
N VAL A 164 19.18 11.28 17.09
CA VAL A 164 20.62 11.36 16.81
C VAL A 164 21.11 12.78 17.12
N PRO A 165 22.27 12.97 17.79
CA PRO A 165 22.86 14.28 18.00
C PRO A 165 23.09 15.04 16.69
N ASP A 166 22.85 16.34 16.68
CA ASP A 166 22.92 17.17 15.46
C ASP A 166 24.28 17.11 14.75
N ALA A 167 25.38 17.03 15.51
CA ALA A 167 26.74 16.94 14.98
C ALA A 167 26.97 15.65 14.17
N GLU A 168 26.26 14.57 14.51
CA GLU A 168 26.37 13.26 13.87
C GLU A 168 25.27 12.99 12.84
N ASN A 169 24.24 13.85 12.79
CA ASN A 169 23.05 13.68 11.95
C ASN A 169 23.18 14.45 10.62
N PHE A 170 23.21 13.72 9.50
CA PHE A 170 23.16 14.31 8.16
C PHE A 170 21.89 15.14 7.92
N ALA A 171 20.74 14.74 8.48
CA ALA A 171 19.49 15.48 8.31
C ALA A 171 19.40 16.73 9.19
N ALA A 172 20.34 16.96 10.12
CA ALA A 172 20.37 18.15 10.96
C ALA A 172 21.02 19.36 10.28
N THR A 173 21.30 19.31 8.97
CA THR A 173 21.84 20.47 8.27
C THR A 173 20.77 21.58 8.14
N PRO A 174 21.17 22.86 8.12
CA PRO A 174 20.24 23.98 7.97
C PRO A 174 19.27 23.80 6.80
N LEU A 175 19.76 23.34 5.65
CA LEU A 175 18.96 23.07 4.46
C LEU A 175 17.85 22.04 4.69
N LEU A 176 18.16 20.92 5.34
CA LEU A 176 17.22 19.81 5.47
C LEU A 176 16.24 20.01 6.63
N ARG A 177 16.58 20.81 7.64
CA ARG A 177 15.69 21.08 8.77
C ARG A 177 14.37 21.73 8.35
N SER A 178 14.40 22.62 7.36
CA SER A 178 13.20 23.28 6.85
C SER A 178 12.26 22.37 6.04
N PHE A 179 12.60 21.09 5.88
CA PHE A 179 11.81 20.07 5.19
C PHE A 179 11.56 18.84 6.08
N GLN A 180 11.44 19.06 7.38
CA GLN A 180 11.17 18.04 8.38
C GLN A 180 9.95 18.48 9.20
N SER A 181 8.87 17.70 9.15
CA SER A 181 7.58 18.10 9.76
C SER A 181 7.66 18.26 11.28
N GLY A 182 8.62 17.61 11.94
CA GLY A 182 8.86 17.76 13.38
C GLY A 182 9.72 18.97 13.77
N ASN A 183 10.21 19.77 12.82
CA ASN A 183 11.08 20.91 13.09
C ASN A 183 10.33 22.25 13.01
N PRO A 184 10.59 23.20 13.93
CA PRO A 184 10.00 24.54 13.88
C PRO A 184 10.24 25.28 12.56
N GLU A 185 11.41 25.10 11.94
CA GLU A 185 11.82 25.72 10.69
C GLU A 185 10.91 25.32 9.52
N PHE A 186 10.35 24.10 9.53
CA PHE A 186 9.38 23.67 8.52
C PHE A 186 8.07 24.43 8.66
N THR A 187 7.57 24.60 9.89
CA THR A 187 6.34 25.35 10.16
C THR A 187 6.53 26.82 9.78
N GLU A 188 7.62 27.45 10.20
CA GLU A 188 7.93 28.84 9.85
C GLU A 188 7.97 29.03 8.33
N ARG A 189 8.65 28.13 7.61
CA ARG A 189 8.70 28.14 6.15
C ARG A 189 7.31 28.03 5.53
N ARG A 190 6.47 27.09 5.98
CA ARG A 190 5.11 26.93 5.43
C ARG A 190 4.22 28.13 5.74
N THR A 191 4.34 28.72 6.92
CA THR A 191 3.60 29.94 7.28
C THR A 191 4.01 31.11 6.39
N LYS A 192 5.32 31.28 6.14
CA LYS A 192 5.84 32.36 5.30
C LYS A 192 5.49 32.22 3.82
N LEU A 193 5.58 31.01 3.26
CA LEU A 193 5.41 30.76 1.82
C LEU A 193 3.99 30.32 1.45
N GLY A 194 3.16 29.94 2.42
CA GLY A 194 1.79 29.47 2.22
C GLY A 194 1.68 28.10 1.54
N PRO A 195 0.48 27.74 1.05
CA PRO A 195 0.21 26.45 0.41
C PRO A 195 1.04 26.19 -0.85
N GLN A 196 1.44 27.26 -1.55
CA GLN A 196 2.22 27.22 -2.80
C GLN A 196 3.73 27.12 -2.57
N ALA A 197 4.17 26.93 -1.32
CA ALA A 197 5.58 26.71 -1.00
C ALA A 197 6.15 25.55 -1.85
N PRO A 198 7.29 25.75 -2.54
CA PRO A 198 7.92 24.69 -3.31
C PRO A 198 8.16 23.45 -2.42
N GLU A 199 7.94 22.25 -2.96
CA GLU A 199 8.14 21.01 -2.20
C GLU A 199 9.62 20.72 -1.94
N SER A 200 10.51 21.30 -2.76
CA SER A 200 11.96 21.11 -2.70
C SER A 200 12.70 22.41 -3.05
N PRO A 201 13.86 22.68 -2.43
CA PRO A 201 14.73 23.79 -2.84
C PRO A 201 15.49 23.46 -4.14
N PHE A 202 15.63 22.16 -4.45
CA PHE A 202 16.17 21.67 -5.70
C PHE A 202 15.04 21.53 -6.72
N ARG A 203 15.12 22.32 -7.79
CA ARG A 203 14.28 22.19 -8.98
C ARG A 203 15.19 22.25 -10.20
N PRO A 204 15.70 21.11 -10.67
CA PRO A 204 16.52 21.10 -11.86
C PRO A 204 15.69 21.56 -13.07
N ASP A 205 14.36 21.39 -13.04
CA ASP A 205 13.38 21.86 -14.02
C ASP A 205 12.93 23.32 -13.86
N ASP A 206 12.66 23.97 -15.00
CA ASP A 206 11.96 25.25 -15.08
C ASP A 206 10.44 25.04 -15.23
N PRO A 207 9.62 25.43 -14.23
CA PRO A 207 8.17 25.29 -14.29
C PRO A 207 7.48 26.22 -15.31
N HIS A 208 8.18 27.24 -15.82
CA HIS A 208 7.62 28.21 -16.78
C HIS A 208 7.86 27.82 -18.24
N MET A 209 8.62 26.76 -18.49
CA MET A 209 8.85 26.26 -19.84
C MET A 209 7.69 25.38 -20.32
N LYS A 210 7.27 25.60 -21.57
CA LYS A 210 6.19 24.81 -22.21
C LYS A 210 6.62 23.37 -22.53
N SER A 211 7.91 23.15 -22.81
CA SER A 211 8.44 21.81 -23.02
C SER A 211 8.61 21.11 -21.66
N SER A 212 8.16 19.86 -21.56
CA SER A 212 8.47 19.03 -20.40
C SER A 212 9.99 18.99 -20.17
N TRP A 213 10.40 18.78 -18.91
CA TRP A 213 11.78 18.48 -18.57
C TRP A 213 12.39 17.50 -19.59
N PRO A 214 13.42 17.92 -20.35
CA PRO A 214 13.99 17.11 -21.42
C PRO A 214 14.59 15.85 -20.81
N ASN A 215 14.88 14.89 -21.67
CA ASN A 215 15.74 13.79 -21.29
C ASN A 215 15.15 12.83 -20.20
N ARG A 216 14.13 12.06 -20.62
CA ARG A 216 13.58 10.91 -19.87
C ARG A 216 14.29 9.59 -20.18
N GLN A 217 15.55 9.65 -20.62
CA GLN A 217 16.31 8.48 -21.06
C GLN A 217 16.50 7.49 -19.93
N ASN A 218 16.17 6.23 -20.20
CA ASN A 218 16.25 5.15 -19.23
C ASN A 218 17.60 4.45 -19.36
N TRP A 219 18.51 4.72 -18.42
CA TRP A 219 19.86 4.16 -18.43
C TRP A 219 19.88 2.62 -18.47
N ILE A 220 18.83 1.95 -17.96
CA ILE A 220 18.71 0.49 -18.02
C ILE A 220 18.59 -0.01 -19.47
N ARG A 221 18.09 0.83 -20.39
CA ARG A 221 18.06 0.55 -21.83
C ARG A 221 19.38 0.87 -22.55
N GLY A 222 20.41 1.26 -21.81
CA GLY A 222 21.67 1.76 -22.37
C GLY A 222 21.60 3.21 -22.84
N GLU A 223 20.51 3.92 -22.54
CA GLU A 223 20.29 5.29 -22.99
C GLU A 223 21.01 6.29 -22.06
N ARG A 224 22.05 6.94 -22.59
CA ARG A 224 22.77 8.03 -21.93
C ARG A 224 21.95 9.31 -21.92
N TRP A 225 22.36 10.26 -21.08
CA TRP A 225 21.78 11.58 -21.07
C TRP A 225 22.22 12.38 -22.31
N ASN A 226 21.24 12.94 -23.02
CA ASN A 226 21.47 13.81 -24.17
C ASN A 226 21.81 15.22 -23.69
N PHE A 227 23.10 15.48 -23.54
CA PHE A 227 23.62 16.78 -23.13
C PHE A 227 23.35 17.91 -24.13
N PRO A 228 23.42 17.70 -25.46
CA PRO A 228 22.98 18.71 -26.42
C PRO A 228 21.52 19.18 -26.21
N GLU A 229 20.60 18.26 -25.95
CA GLU A 229 19.20 18.58 -25.63
C GLU A 229 19.09 19.36 -24.32
N LEU A 230 19.81 18.93 -23.28
CA LEU A 230 19.85 19.62 -21.99
C LEU A 230 20.47 21.02 -22.10
N GLN A 231 21.52 21.20 -22.89
CA GLN A 231 22.11 22.51 -23.17
C GLN A 231 21.09 23.44 -23.81
N GLY A 232 20.40 22.99 -24.86
CA GLY A 232 19.34 23.76 -25.49
C GLY A 232 18.25 24.19 -24.50
N TYR A 233 17.81 23.25 -23.65
CA TYR A 233 16.83 23.51 -22.61
C TYR A 233 17.30 24.57 -21.60
N TYR A 234 18.43 24.36 -20.93
CA TYR A 234 18.88 25.27 -19.86
C TYR A 234 19.21 26.66 -20.39
N ARG A 235 19.76 26.76 -21.61
CA ARG A 235 20.04 28.07 -22.24
C ARG A 235 18.78 28.83 -22.64
N SER A 236 17.67 28.12 -22.88
CA SER A 236 16.37 28.74 -23.19
C SER A 236 15.61 29.22 -21.94
N SER A 237 16.04 28.80 -20.75
CA SER A 237 15.47 29.24 -19.48
C SER A 237 16.19 30.48 -18.95
N THR A 238 15.42 31.43 -18.43
CA THR A 238 15.94 32.60 -17.70
C THR A 238 16.16 32.33 -16.21
N ASN A 239 15.74 31.16 -15.72
CA ASN A 239 15.82 30.78 -14.30
C ASN A 239 17.14 30.08 -13.94
N PHE A 240 18.01 29.82 -14.92
CA PHE A 240 19.30 29.18 -14.70
C PHE A 240 20.45 30.09 -15.15
N PRO A 241 21.57 30.11 -14.40
CA PRO A 241 22.77 30.80 -14.84
C PRO A 241 23.30 30.17 -16.13
N ALA A 242 23.68 30.99 -17.10
CA ALA A 242 24.27 30.58 -18.36
C ALA A 242 25.51 31.42 -18.68
N TRP A 243 26.42 30.87 -19.48
CA TRP A 243 27.52 31.65 -20.05
C TRP A 243 26.98 32.58 -21.16
N PRO A 244 27.56 33.80 -21.33
CA PRO A 244 27.20 34.69 -22.43
C PRO A 244 27.28 34.01 -23.80
N THR A 245 28.35 33.22 -23.99
CA THR A 245 28.58 32.42 -25.19
C THR A 245 28.45 30.93 -24.85
N PRO A 246 27.76 30.10 -25.66
CA PRO A 246 27.68 28.66 -25.43
C PRO A 246 29.05 28.00 -25.34
N ARG A 247 29.22 27.10 -24.36
CA ARG A 247 30.39 26.21 -24.26
C ARG A 247 30.02 24.80 -24.73
N THR A 248 30.81 23.80 -24.34
CA THR A 248 30.42 22.40 -24.53
C THR A 248 29.10 22.12 -23.81
N PRO A 249 28.28 21.17 -24.29
CA PRO A 249 27.00 20.85 -23.67
C PRO A 249 27.09 20.57 -22.17
N SER A 250 28.07 19.77 -21.73
CA SER A 250 28.34 19.48 -20.32
C SER A 250 28.69 20.73 -19.50
N GLU A 251 29.53 21.63 -20.01
CA GLU A 251 29.93 22.85 -19.31
C GLU A 251 28.77 23.84 -19.12
N ASP A 252 27.88 23.95 -20.11
CA ASP A 252 26.68 24.77 -20.00
C ASP A 252 25.67 24.16 -19.01
N VAL A 253 25.50 22.84 -18.99
CA VAL A 253 24.68 22.14 -17.98
C VAL A 253 25.27 22.31 -16.58
N LEU A 254 26.59 22.17 -16.41
CA LEU A 254 27.26 22.44 -15.14
C LEU A 254 27.11 23.89 -14.70
N LYS A 255 27.15 24.83 -15.64
CA LYS A 255 26.89 26.24 -15.34
C LYS A 255 25.47 26.42 -14.84
N ALA A 256 24.45 25.86 -15.48
CA ALA A 256 23.07 25.92 -15.01
C ALA A 256 22.92 25.34 -13.59
N LEU A 257 23.53 24.17 -13.34
CA LEU A 257 23.49 23.50 -12.03
C LEU A 257 24.27 24.23 -10.94
N SER A 258 25.15 25.19 -11.27
CA SER A 258 25.84 26.03 -10.28
C SER A 258 24.88 26.86 -9.42
N ARG A 259 23.63 27.00 -9.85
CA ARG A 259 22.53 27.55 -9.05
C ARG A 259 22.41 26.88 -7.67
N PHE A 260 22.78 25.60 -7.55
CA PHE A 260 22.67 24.80 -6.33
C PHE A 260 24.01 24.57 -5.63
N ASP A 261 25.07 25.29 -6.00
CA ASP A 261 26.42 25.00 -5.48
C ASP A 261 26.52 25.22 -3.97
N SER A 262 25.81 26.20 -3.41
CA SER A 262 25.83 26.46 -1.97
C SER A 262 25.23 25.32 -1.15
N GLU A 263 24.07 24.83 -1.59
CA GLU A 263 23.34 23.75 -0.96
C GLU A 263 24.07 22.42 -1.14
N LEU A 264 24.65 22.17 -2.32
CA LEU A 264 25.45 20.97 -2.57
C LEU A 264 26.76 20.99 -1.77
N ALA A 265 27.38 22.15 -1.55
CA ALA A 265 28.57 22.28 -0.71
C ALA A 265 28.25 21.98 0.76
N GLU A 266 27.13 22.48 1.29
CA GLU A 266 26.64 22.13 2.63
C GLU A 266 26.46 20.61 2.78
N LEU A 267 25.81 19.97 1.80
CA LEU A 267 25.54 18.54 1.83
C LEU A 267 26.82 17.70 1.68
N HIS A 268 27.78 18.13 0.85
CA HIS A 268 29.10 17.49 0.76
C HIS A 268 29.86 17.58 2.08
N GLY A 269 29.83 18.73 2.76
CA GLY A 269 30.41 18.89 4.10
C GLY A 269 29.73 17.99 5.14
N ALA A 270 28.41 17.83 5.05
CA ALA A 270 27.65 16.99 5.95
C ALA A 270 27.71 15.48 5.62
N ALA A 271 28.11 15.09 4.41
CA ALA A 271 28.13 13.70 3.96
C ALA A 271 29.01 12.78 4.82
N ALA A 272 30.00 13.35 5.52
CA ALA A 272 30.86 12.63 6.48
C ALA A 272 30.17 12.28 7.81
N ARG A 273 29.03 12.91 8.13
CA ARG A 273 28.26 12.59 9.34
C ARG A 273 27.75 11.14 9.26
N PRO A 274 27.99 10.31 10.29
CA PRO A 274 27.79 8.86 10.17
C PRO A 274 26.32 8.45 10.14
N GLN A 275 25.43 9.23 10.77
CA GLN A 275 24.04 8.86 10.98
C GLN A 275 23.10 9.81 10.26
N THR A 276 21.85 9.37 10.06
CA THR A 276 20.80 10.20 9.48
C THR A 276 19.49 9.91 10.21
N ARG A 277 18.84 10.96 10.70
CA ARG A 277 17.50 10.90 11.27
C ARG A 277 16.70 12.14 10.88
N PHE A 278 15.70 11.96 10.01
CA PHE A 278 14.71 13.01 9.73
C PHE A 278 13.72 13.10 10.88
N ASN A 279 13.53 14.30 11.43
CA ASN A 279 12.53 14.56 12.46
C ASN A 279 11.13 14.68 11.84
N ILE A 280 10.34 13.62 11.97
CA ILE A 280 8.99 13.53 11.40
C ILE A 280 7.98 13.47 12.54
N GLN A 281 7.01 14.38 12.49
CA GLN A 281 5.88 14.36 13.40
C GLN A 281 4.80 13.44 12.82
N LEU A 282 4.62 12.28 13.44
CA LEU A 282 3.56 11.34 13.09
C LEU A 282 2.21 11.94 13.50
N SER A 283 1.24 11.92 12.59
CA SER A 283 -0.14 12.31 12.90
C SER A 283 -0.84 11.24 13.73
N GLU A 284 -1.94 11.61 14.40
CA GLU A 284 -2.72 10.68 15.22
C GLU A 284 -3.23 9.48 14.41
N ASP A 285 -3.79 9.76 13.23
CA ASP A 285 -4.29 8.79 12.26
C ASP A 285 -3.19 8.07 11.48
N GLY A 286 -1.94 8.55 11.56
CA GLY A 286 -0.83 8.13 10.71
C GLY A 286 -0.95 8.65 9.28
N VAL A 287 -2.13 8.56 8.65
CA VAL A 287 -2.34 8.84 7.22
C VAL A 287 -2.05 10.28 6.84
N SER A 288 -2.38 11.23 7.71
CA SER A 288 -2.15 12.64 7.49
C SER A 288 -0.70 13.09 7.79
N THR A 289 0.21 12.15 8.08
CA THR A 289 1.62 12.44 8.38
C THR A 289 2.30 13.10 7.19
N LEU A 290 2.83 14.30 7.40
CA LEU A 290 3.61 15.01 6.39
C LEU A 290 5.04 14.47 6.35
N ILE A 291 5.47 14.00 5.17
CA ILE A 291 6.81 13.45 4.88
C ILE A 291 7.58 14.26 3.79
N PRO A 292 7.73 15.59 3.96
CA PRO A 292 8.25 16.48 2.91
C PRO A 292 9.70 16.16 2.48
N HIS A 293 10.53 15.66 3.40
CA HIS A 293 11.91 15.25 3.12
C HIS A 293 12.03 14.28 1.92
N LEU A 294 11.05 13.40 1.69
CA LEU A 294 11.10 12.47 0.56
C LEU A 294 11.05 13.17 -0.81
N ALA A 295 10.32 14.27 -0.93
CA ALA A 295 10.29 15.07 -2.16
C ALA A 295 11.64 15.75 -2.40
N VAL A 296 12.24 16.31 -1.34
CA VAL A 296 13.59 16.88 -1.39
C VAL A 296 14.61 15.84 -1.82
N MET A 297 14.58 14.63 -1.23
CA MET A 297 15.52 13.55 -1.58
C MET A 297 15.43 13.17 -3.06
N LYS A 298 14.21 13.06 -3.62
CA LYS A 298 14.03 12.77 -5.05
C LYS A 298 14.62 13.86 -5.94
N SER A 299 14.28 15.12 -5.69
CA SER A 299 14.74 16.24 -6.54
C SER A 299 16.25 16.47 -6.42
N LEU A 300 16.78 16.34 -5.21
CA LEU A 300 18.21 16.40 -4.95
C LEU A 300 18.95 15.27 -5.65
N GLN A 301 18.42 14.04 -5.61
CA GLN A 301 19.03 12.89 -6.30
C GLN A 301 19.18 13.15 -7.81
N TRP A 302 18.14 13.68 -8.46
CA TRP A 302 18.22 14.09 -9.86
C TRP A 302 19.32 15.11 -10.13
N THR A 303 19.39 16.14 -9.30
CA THR A 303 20.34 17.23 -9.44
C THR A 303 21.78 16.73 -9.30
N VAL A 304 22.08 15.94 -8.26
CA VAL A 304 23.45 15.46 -8.00
C VAL A 304 23.88 14.41 -9.02
N THR A 305 22.99 13.50 -9.45
CA THR A 305 23.30 12.54 -10.50
C THR A 305 23.59 13.27 -11.82
N LEU A 306 22.78 14.27 -12.18
CA LEU A 306 23.02 15.09 -13.38
C LEU A 306 24.35 15.81 -13.34
N ARG A 307 24.67 16.44 -12.21
CA ARG A 307 25.97 17.11 -12.03
C ARG A 307 27.14 16.12 -12.12
N SER A 308 27.00 14.94 -11.53
CA SER A 308 28.02 13.88 -11.58
C SER A 308 28.31 13.44 -13.02
N VAL A 309 27.26 13.15 -13.81
CA VAL A 309 27.45 12.69 -15.20
C VAL A 309 27.98 13.82 -16.08
N ALA A 310 27.50 15.06 -15.91
CA ALA A 310 28.03 16.22 -16.62
C ALA A 310 29.53 16.44 -16.34
N ARG A 311 29.97 16.20 -15.09
CA ARG A 311 31.39 16.22 -14.72
C ARG A 311 32.19 15.11 -15.38
N LEU A 312 31.63 13.90 -15.55
CA LEU A 312 32.31 12.81 -16.27
C LEU A 312 32.57 13.21 -17.73
N GLU A 313 31.57 13.74 -18.41
CA GLU A 313 31.67 14.20 -19.80
C GLU A 313 32.64 15.39 -19.93
N ALA A 314 32.63 16.32 -18.98
CA ALA A 314 33.55 17.46 -18.94
C ALA A 314 35.00 17.10 -18.54
N GLY A 315 35.36 15.82 -18.40
CA GLY A 315 36.73 15.45 -18.07
C GLY A 315 37.04 15.37 -16.56
N ARG A 316 36.11 15.78 -15.70
CA ARG A 316 36.32 16.03 -14.25
C ARG A 316 35.97 14.80 -13.39
N THR A 317 36.67 13.69 -13.61
CA THR A 317 36.38 12.40 -12.97
C THR A 317 36.35 12.44 -11.44
N ASN A 318 37.30 13.14 -10.79
CA ASN A 318 37.34 13.18 -9.32
C ASN A 318 36.15 13.95 -8.72
N ASP A 319 35.74 15.04 -9.36
CA ASP A 319 34.57 15.81 -8.94
C ASP A 319 33.27 15.05 -9.20
N ALA A 320 33.23 14.27 -10.30
CA ALA A 320 32.14 13.35 -10.57
C ALA A 320 32.07 12.25 -9.50
N PHE A 321 33.21 11.68 -9.11
CA PHE A 321 33.26 10.66 -8.07
C PHE A 321 32.75 11.19 -6.72
N ALA A 322 33.08 12.44 -6.38
CA ALA A 322 32.54 13.08 -5.18
C ALA A 322 31.02 13.20 -5.23
N ASP A 323 30.45 13.70 -6.33
CA ASP A 323 28.99 13.80 -6.51
C ASP A 323 28.31 12.42 -6.54
N ALA A 324 28.92 11.41 -7.17
CA ALA A 324 28.43 10.04 -7.17
C ALA A 324 28.37 9.48 -5.74
N LYS A 325 29.39 9.70 -4.90
CA LYS A 325 29.37 9.31 -3.47
C LYS A 325 28.25 10.00 -2.71
N LEU A 326 28.01 11.29 -2.97
CA LEU A 326 26.87 11.98 -2.39
C LEU A 326 25.55 11.35 -2.88
N ALA A 327 25.43 11.01 -4.17
CA ALA A 327 24.24 10.36 -4.74
C ALA A 327 23.92 9.01 -4.04
N PHE A 328 24.92 8.19 -3.74
CA PHE A 328 24.74 6.96 -2.97
C PHE A 328 24.50 7.23 -1.47
N ARG A 329 25.12 8.26 -0.89
CA ARG A 329 24.86 8.66 0.51
C ARG A 329 23.42 9.12 0.70
N LEU A 330 22.85 9.82 -0.28
CA LEU A 330 21.48 10.33 -0.23
C LEU A 330 20.45 9.19 -0.24
N SER A 331 20.61 8.17 -1.09
CA SER A 331 19.74 6.99 -1.02
C SER A 331 19.85 6.28 0.34
N ASP A 332 21.02 6.37 0.99
CA ASP A 332 21.31 5.87 2.32
C ASP A 332 20.69 6.64 3.48
N THR A 333 20.24 7.87 3.27
CA THR A 333 19.63 8.69 4.33
C THR A 333 18.25 8.18 4.77
N VAL A 334 17.51 7.57 3.86
CA VAL A 334 16.15 7.03 4.08
C VAL A 334 16.15 5.50 4.33
N ARG A 335 17.32 4.92 4.62
CA ARG A 335 17.49 3.48 4.87
C ARG A 335 16.69 2.98 6.06
N GLY A 336 16.70 3.75 7.15
CA GLY A 336 16.04 3.41 8.40
C GLY A 336 14.59 3.88 8.49
N ASP A 337 14.00 4.37 7.40
CA ASP A 337 12.60 4.81 7.44
C ASP A 337 11.68 3.60 7.66
N ALA A 338 10.81 3.71 8.67
CA ALA A 338 9.86 2.66 9.00
C ALA A 338 8.67 2.62 8.03
N LEU A 339 8.38 3.71 7.30
CA LEU A 339 7.26 3.77 6.36
C LEU A 339 7.68 3.20 5.00
N LEU A 340 6.83 2.36 4.39
CA LEU A 340 7.14 1.71 3.11
C LEU A 340 7.46 2.71 2.00
N ILE A 341 6.75 3.83 1.97
CA ILE A 341 7.01 4.90 1.00
C ILE A 341 8.44 5.42 1.06
N GLY A 342 9.05 5.54 2.26
CA GLY A 342 10.45 5.93 2.42
C GLY A 342 11.39 4.92 1.75
N HIS A 343 11.15 3.63 1.96
CA HIS A 343 11.92 2.57 1.30
C HIS A 343 11.70 2.56 -0.23
N LEU A 344 10.50 2.83 -0.73
CA LEU A 344 10.28 2.98 -2.19
C LEU A 344 11.07 4.16 -2.78
N VAL A 345 11.20 5.27 -2.04
CA VAL A 345 12.05 6.39 -2.43
C VAL A 345 13.53 6.00 -2.39
N ARG A 346 13.96 5.23 -1.39
CA ARG A 346 15.31 4.65 -1.34
C ARG A 346 15.64 3.84 -2.59
N LEU A 347 14.77 2.90 -2.97
CA LEU A 347 14.98 2.07 -4.16
C LEU A 347 15.08 2.92 -5.43
N ALA A 348 14.22 3.91 -5.58
CA ALA A 348 14.22 4.81 -6.74
C ALA A 348 15.49 5.68 -6.81
N THR A 349 15.89 6.26 -5.68
CA THR A 349 17.08 7.13 -5.60
C THR A 349 18.37 6.32 -5.76
N HIS A 350 18.44 5.13 -5.20
CA HIS A 350 19.56 4.19 -5.41
C HIS A 350 19.69 3.79 -6.88
N ASN A 351 18.58 3.45 -7.55
CA ASN A 351 18.61 3.16 -8.99
C ASN A 351 19.11 4.34 -9.83
N LEU A 352 18.81 5.57 -9.41
CA LEU A 352 19.34 6.77 -10.07
C LEU A 352 20.81 7.03 -9.71
N ALA A 353 21.28 6.64 -8.53
CA ALA A 353 22.70 6.67 -8.16
C ALA A 353 23.53 5.70 -9.01
N LEU A 354 23.02 4.48 -9.26
CA LEU A 354 23.67 3.48 -10.12
C LEU A 354 23.98 4.01 -11.53
N ARG A 355 23.17 4.95 -12.05
CA ARG A 355 23.45 5.63 -13.31
C ARG A 355 24.81 6.33 -13.33
N THR A 356 25.20 7.00 -12.23
CA THR A 356 26.49 7.70 -12.15
C THR A 356 27.64 6.72 -12.36
N LEU A 357 27.56 5.57 -11.69
CA LEU A 357 28.53 4.49 -11.82
C LEU A 357 28.53 3.92 -13.23
N TRP A 358 27.35 3.61 -13.78
CA TRP A 358 27.20 3.05 -15.12
C TRP A 358 27.78 3.94 -16.22
N GLU A 359 27.47 5.24 -16.25
CA GLU A 359 28.00 6.13 -17.29
C GLU A 359 29.52 6.27 -17.21
N GLY A 360 30.09 6.31 -16.00
CA GLY A 360 31.55 6.32 -15.86
C GLY A 360 32.23 4.98 -16.20
N LEU A 361 31.57 3.84 -15.97
CA LEU A 361 32.04 2.52 -16.39
C LEU A 361 32.00 2.39 -17.92
N ALA A 362 30.90 2.86 -18.53
CA ALA A 362 30.68 2.83 -19.96
C ALA A 362 31.76 3.57 -20.76
N ASP A 363 32.35 4.62 -20.17
CA ASP A 363 33.42 5.43 -20.77
C ASP A 363 34.81 5.15 -20.18
N HIS A 364 34.97 4.07 -19.40
CA HIS A 364 36.24 3.70 -18.76
C HIS A 364 36.89 4.84 -17.95
N ARG A 365 36.07 5.66 -17.29
CA ARG A 365 36.50 6.90 -16.62
C ARG A 365 36.96 6.65 -15.19
N TRP A 366 36.47 5.59 -14.56
CA TRP A 366 36.79 5.28 -13.17
C TRP A 366 38.16 4.63 -13.03
N THR A 367 38.90 5.04 -11.99
CA THR A 367 40.18 4.42 -11.62
C THR A 367 39.96 3.11 -10.84
N ASP A 368 40.97 2.24 -10.78
CA ASP A 368 40.90 1.00 -9.99
C ASP A 368 40.53 1.28 -8.52
N THR A 369 41.12 2.32 -7.91
CA THR A 369 40.80 2.70 -6.52
C THR A 369 39.34 3.13 -6.34
N GLN A 370 38.77 3.86 -7.31
CA GLN A 370 37.35 4.26 -7.27
C GLN A 370 36.42 3.06 -7.47
N LEU A 371 36.79 2.13 -8.34
CA LEU A 371 36.03 0.88 -8.56
C LEU A 371 36.11 -0.05 -7.34
N ALA A 372 37.27 -0.14 -6.69
CA ALA A 372 37.43 -0.88 -5.44
C ALA A 372 36.56 -0.29 -4.32
N HIS A 373 36.47 1.04 -4.24
CA HIS A 373 35.53 1.73 -3.34
C HIS A 373 34.08 1.32 -3.63
N TRP A 374 33.64 1.34 -4.89
CA TRP A 374 32.28 0.95 -5.25
C TRP A 374 31.99 -0.51 -4.99
N GLN A 375 32.92 -1.41 -5.28
CA GLN A 375 32.78 -2.82 -4.93
C GLN A 375 32.53 -3.00 -3.42
N ALA A 376 33.33 -2.35 -2.58
CA ALA A 376 33.18 -2.43 -1.13
C ALA A 376 31.90 -1.75 -0.62
N ASP A 377 31.47 -0.65 -1.24
CA ASP A 377 30.26 0.06 -0.83
C ASP A 377 28.99 -0.69 -1.24
N LEU A 378 28.89 -1.15 -2.48
CA LEU A 378 27.72 -1.88 -3.00
C LEU A 378 27.50 -3.20 -2.25
N ALA A 379 28.57 -3.87 -1.81
CA ALA A 379 28.49 -5.12 -1.03
C ALA A 379 27.80 -4.97 0.34
N LYS A 380 27.69 -3.74 0.87
CA LYS A 380 27.04 -3.49 2.19
C LYS A 380 25.51 -3.45 2.11
N ARG A 381 24.93 -3.43 0.91
CA ARG A 381 23.49 -3.19 0.70
C ARG A 381 22.70 -4.48 0.78
N ASN A 382 21.67 -4.48 1.62
CA ASN A 382 20.74 -5.60 1.79
C ASN A 382 19.30 -5.08 1.76
N PHE A 383 18.74 -4.96 0.56
CA PHE A 383 17.37 -4.48 0.36
C PHE A 383 16.32 -5.45 0.91
N GLY A 384 16.66 -6.74 1.12
CA GLY A 384 15.76 -7.72 1.73
C GLY A 384 15.49 -7.44 3.21
N ALA A 385 16.55 -7.27 3.99
CA ALA A 385 16.44 -6.90 5.41
C ALA A 385 15.78 -5.52 5.59
N GLU A 386 16.16 -4.56 4.77
CA GLU A 386 15.61 -3.20 4.79
C GLU A 386 14.11 -3.19 4.44
N LEU A 387 13.70 -3.96 3.42
CA LEU A 387 12.30 -4.09 3.07
C LEU A 387 11.51 -4.75 4.21
N ARG A 388 12.04 -5.78 4.87
CA ARG A 388 11.38 -6.42 6.02
C ARG A 388 11.13 -5.41 7.15
N HIS A 389 12.10 -4.53 7.43
CA HIS A 389 11.93 -3.45 8.41
C HIS A 389 10.82 -2.48 7.99
N ALA A 390 10.83 -2.01 6.74
CA ALA A 390 9.80 -1.12 6.21
C ALA A 390 8.40 -1.77 6.23
N MET A 391 8.31 -3.09 6.00
CA MET A 391 7.06 -3.84 6.10
C MET A 391 6.55 -3.95 7.53
N ALA A 392 7.43 -4.09 8.52
CA ALA A 392 7.03 -4.03 9.92
C ALA A 392 6.40 -2.68 10.27
N GLY A 393 6.98 -1.58 9.78
CA GLY A 393 6.43 -0.24 9.99
C GLY A 393 5.14 0.02 9.20
N GLU A 394 5.01 -0.48 7.98
CA GLU A 394 3.76 -0.40 7.20
C GLU A 394 2.61 -1.13 7.88
N ARG A 395 2.90 -2.28 8.51
CA ARG A 395 1.92 -3.01 9.33
C ARG A 395 1.53 -2.18 10.56
N ALA A 396 2.49 -1.61 11.29
CA ALA A 396 2.20 -0.75 12.45
C ALA A 396 1.38 0.50 12.06
N TYR A 397 1.74 1.12 10.94
CA TYR A 397 1.02 2.24 10.33
C TYR A 397 -0.44 1.86 10.00
N SER A 398 -0.64 0.71 9.34
CA SER A 398 -1.99 0.22 9.02
C SER A 398 -2.83 -0.03 10.28
N ASN A 399 -2.23 -0.57 11.33
CA ASN A 399 -2.90 -0.78 12.62
C ASN A 399 -3.25 0.54 13.31
N ARG A 400 -2.38 1.56 13.23
CA ARG A 400 -2.67 2.90 13.75
C ARG A 400 -3.87 3.52 13.04
N ALA A 401 -3.92 3.44 11.72
CA ALA A 401 -5.05 3.97 10.96
C ALA A 401 -6.36 3.23 11.29
N MET A 402 -6.30 1.91 11.46
CA MET A 402 -7.45 1.09 11.90
C MET A 402 -7.94 1.46 13.30
N GLU A 403 -7.02 1.73 14.23
CA GLU A 403 -7.33 2.23 15.57
C GLU A 403 -8.05 3.58 15.51
N PHE A 404 -7.55 4.49 14.67
CA PHE A 404 -8.16 5.80 14.45
C PHE A 404 -9.57 5.68 13.86
N ILE A 405 -9.75 4.87 12.81
CA ILE A 405 -11.09 4.59 12.23
C ILE A 405 -12.03 3.99 13.27
N ARG A 406 -11.56 3.13 14.16
CA ARG A 406 -12.41 2.55 15.21
C ARG A 406 -12.94 3.61 16.18
N ARG A 407 -12.16 4.67 16.44
CA ARG A 407 -12.55 5.82 17.27
C ARG A 407 -13.40 6.84 16.50
N ARG A 408 -13.22 6.90 15.18
CA ARG A 408 -13.87 7.85 14.26
C ARG A 408 -14.41 7.12 13.00
N PRO A 409 -15.46 6.29 13.11
CA PRO A 409 -15.91 5.44 12.01
C PRO A 409 -16.36 6.23 10.77
N GLU A 410 -16.80 7.47 10.95
CA GLU A 410 -17.15 8.40 9.87
C GLU A 410 -15.99 8.67 8.89
N MET A 411 -14.74 8.49 9.35
CA MET A 411 -13.53 8.70 8.55
C MET A 411 -13.23 7.54 7.60
N LEU A 412 -13.90 6.38 7.75
CA LEU A 412 -13.66 5.22 6.90
C LEU A 412 -13.92 5.50 5.41
N GLY A 413 -14.91 6.35 5.12
CA GLY A 413 -15.21 6.77 3.75
C GLY A 413 -14.12 7.66 3.12
N ALA A 414 -13.42 8.45 3.93
CA ALA A 414 -12.31 9.31 3.47
C ALA A 414 -11.03 8.51 3.24
N MET A 415 -10.83 7.41 3.99
CA MET A 415 -9.67 6.52 3.83
C MET A 415 -9.68 5.76 2.50
N GLY A 416 -10.87 5.40 2.01
CA GLY A 416 -11.02 4.71 0.72
C GLY A 416 -10.59 5.54 -0.50
N ASP A 417 -10.45 6.87 -0.37
CA ASP A 417 -9.92 7.76 -1.42
C ASP A 417 -8.38 7.87 -1.39
N LEU A 418 -7.72 7.37 -0.34
CA LEU A 418 -6.27 7.49 -0.12
C LEU A 418 -5.49 6.23 -0.55
N GLY A 419 -6.18 5.12 -0.81
CA GLY A 419 -5.59 3.88 -1.33
C GLY A 419 -5.64 3.78 -2.86
N ASN A 420 -4.72 3.00 -3.46
CA ASN A 420 -4.77 2.62 -4.88
C ASN A 420 -5.78 1.47 -5.16
N GLY A 421 -6.61 1.11 -4.18
CA GLY A 421 -7.64 0.07 -4.31
C GLY A 421 -8.96 0.61 -4.86
N GLU A 422 -9.88 -0.28 -5.23
CA GLU A 422 -11.24 0.11 -5.61
C GLU A 422 -11.89 0.94 -4.49
N PRO A 423 -12.45 2.13 -4.79
CA PRO A 423 -13.05 2.97 -3.76
C PRO A 423 -14.13 2.22 -3.00
N LEU A 424 -14.13 2.33 -1.67
CA LEU A 424 -15.24 1.86 -0.84
C LEU A 424 -16.59 2.53 -1.25
N LYS A 425 -16.52 3.63 -2.02
CA LYS A 425 -17.64 4.33 -2.65
C LYS A 425 -18.40 3.51 -3.71
N SER A 426 -17.82 2.42 -4.24
CA SER A 426 -18.52 1.50 -5.14
C SER A 426 -19.54 0.60 -4.42
N ALA A 427 -19.53 0.59 -3.07
CA ALA A 427 -20.44 -0.22 -2.28
C ALA A 427 -21.88 0.31 -2.32
N SER A 428 -22.81 -0.48 -2.87
CA SER A 428 -24.25 -0.20 -2.84
C SER A 428 -24.94 -0.83 -1.63
N GLY A 429 -26.05 -0.23 -1.18
CA GLY A 429 -26.90 -0.78 -0.11
C GLY A 429 -26.17 -1.03 1.22
N PHE A 430 -26.11 -2.31 1.62
CA PHE A 430 -25.55 -2.79 2.90
C PHE A 430 -24.09 -2.36 3.13
N GLY A 431 -23.27 -2.29 2.09
CA GLY A 431 -21.87 -1.87 2.23
C GLY A 431 -21.70 -0.38 2.60
N LYS A 432 -22.60 0.50 2.14
CA LYS A 432 -22.62 1.93 2.53
C LYS A 432 -23.11 2.14 3.96
N PHE A 433 -23.96 1.24 4.45
CA PHE A 433 -24.38 1.23 5.85
C PHE A 433 -23.23 0.78 6.76
N MET A 434 -22.59 -0.34 6.44
CA MET A 434 -21.44 -0.86 7.16
C MET A 434 -20.23 0.09 7.15
N SER A 435 -20.06 0.89 6.09
CA SER A 435 -18.98 1.89 6.05
C SER A 435 -19.23 3.13 6.91
N ARG A 436 -20.48 3.39 7.31
CA ARG A 436 -20.84 4.52 8.18
C ARG A 436 -20.91 4.13 9.64
N LEU A 437 -21.34 2.91 9.93
CA LEU A 437 -21.53 2.42 11.28
C LEU A 437 -21.10 0.94 11.40
N PRO A 438 -19.80 0.64 11.22
CA PRO A 438 -19.32 -0.73 11.39
C PRO A 438 -19.52 -1.17 12.85
N PRO A 439 -20.00 -2.41 13.10
CA PRO A 439 -20.02 -2.97 14.44
C PRO A 439 -18.59 -2.96 15.05
N PRO A 440 -18.40 -2.59 16.32
CA PRO A 440 -17.07 -2.45 16.92
C PRO A 440 -16.25 -3.74 16.85
N GLY A 441 -16.90 -4.90 16.96
CA GLY A 441 -16.24 -6.20 16.84
C GLY A 441 -15.79 -6.53 15.42
N TRP A 442 -16.51 -6.03 14.42
CA TRP A 442 -16.19 -6.23 13.01
C TRP A 442 -14.83 -5.61 12.65
N MET A 443 -14.58 -4.38 13.13
CA MET A 443 -13.29 -3.69 12.90
C MET A 443 -12.11 -4.42 13.55
N CYS A 444 -12.33 -5.04 14.71
CA CYS A 444 -11.31 -5.84 15.38
C CYS A 444 -10.97 -7.10 14.55
N MET A 445 -11.98 -7.78 13.99
CA MET A 445 -11.76 -8.93 13.12
C MET A 445 -11.06 -8.55 11.81
N GLU A 446 -11.45 -7.42 11.20
CA GLU A 446 -10.74 -6.85 10.04
C GLU A 446 -9.26 -6.61 10.34
N GLN A 447 -8.96 -6.04 11.52
CA GLN A 447 -7.58 -5.81 11.95
C GLN A 447 -6.81 -7.13 12.13
N ILE A 448 -7.41 -8.15 12.73
CA ILE A 448 -6.78 -9.48 12.86
C ILE A 448 -6.49 -10.08 11.48
N ASN A 449 -7.46 -10.06 10.57
CA ASN A 449 -7.32 -10.65 9.25
C ASN A 449 -6.32 -9.88 8.38
N LEU A 450 -6.27 -8.54 8.48
CA LEU A 450 -5.22 -7.73 7.87
C LEU A 450 -3.84 -8.18 8.34
N ASN A 451 -3.62 -8.31 9.65
CA ASN A 451 -2.30 -8.71 10.16
C ASN A 451 -1.94 -10.17 9.80
N ARG A 452 -2.91 -11.08 9.77
CA ARG A 452 -2.71 -12.47 9.31
C ARG A 452 -2.33 -12.51 7.83
N ALA A 453 -3.05 -11.78 6.98
CA ALA A 453 -2.74 -11.72 5.56
C ALA A 453 -1.38 -11.03 5.30
N PHE A 454 -1.03 -10.00 6.08
CA PHE A 454 0.28 -9.37 6.02
C PHE A 454 1.41 -10.34 6.40
N GLU A 455 1.23 -11.12 7.46
CA GLU A 455 2.20 -12.14 7.87
C GLU A 455 2.34 -13.22 6.79
N GLU A 456 1.23 -13.76 6.30
CA GLU A 456 1.20 -14.89 5.36
C GLU A 456 1.77 -14.55 3.99
N PHE A 457 1.34 -13.42 3.40
CA PHE A 457 1.66 -13.08 2.01
C PHE A 457 2.89 -12.19 1.88
N ILE A 458 3.16 -11.31 2.84
CA ILE A 458 4.23 -10.32 2.74
C ILE A 458 5.45 -10.76 3.56
N ILE A 459 5.33 -10.85 4.89
CA ILE A 459 6.48 -11.18 5.75
C ILE A 459 6.99 -12.60 5.48
N GLY A 460 6.09 -13.56 5.30
CA GLY A 460 6.43 -14.95 4.98
C GLY A 460 7.12 -15.14 3.63
N ALA A 461 7.10 -14.14 2.73
CA ALA A 461 7.78 -14.19 1.43
C ALA A 461 9.18 -13.55 1.45
N LEU A 462 9.50 -12.76 2.48
CA LEU A 462 10.73 -11.98 2.55
C LEU A 462 11.84 -12.74 3.29
N PRO A 463 13.13 -12.49 2.97
CA PRO A 463 14.28 -13.13 3.63
C PRO A 463 14.53 -12.68 5.08
N THR A 464 14.86 -13.61 5.98
CA THR A 464 15.23 -13.26 7.35
C THR A 464 16.72 -12.90 7.45
N GLY A 465 17.02 -11.64 7.78
CA GLY A 465 18.40 -11.18 7.92
C GLY A 465 19.17 -11.11 6.59
N ASN A 466 20.29 -11.83 6.50
CA ASN A 466 21.19 -11.81 5.33
C ASN A 466 20.86 -12.88 4.28
N GLU A 467 19.71 -13.54 4.42
CA GLU A 467 19.20 -14.47 3.41
C GLU A 467 18.88 -13.75 2.10
N ARG A 468 18.96 -14.49 1.00
CA ARG A 468 18.58 -13.98 -0.33
C ARG A 468 17.06 -13.98 -0.49
N PHE A 469 16.56 -13.14 -1.39
CA PHE A 469 15.19 -13.28 -1.88
C PHE A 469 14.98 -14.67 -2.49
N ASP A 470 13.77 -15.22 -2.33
CA ASP A 470 13.30 -16.37 -3.07
C ASP A 470 12.19 -15.92 -4.03
N PRO A 471 12.53 -15.61 -5.30
CA PRO A 471 11.55 -15.14 -6.27
C PRO A 471 10.43 -16.15 -6.54
N ALA A 472 10.72 -17.46 -6.46
CA ALA A 472 9.69 -18.49 -6.67
C ALA A 472 8.68 -18.47 -5.53
N LEU A 473 9.15 -18.36 -4.28
CA LEU A 473 8.29 -18.18 -3.12
C LEU A 473 7.47 -16.89 -3.23
N ILE A 474 8.10 -15.75 -3.55
CA ILE A 474 7.40 -14.46 -3.68
C ILE A 474 6.30 -14.56 -4.75
N ARG A 475 6.59 -15.10 -5.94
CA ARG A 475 5.55 -15.30 -6.98
C ARG A 475 4.42 -16.21 -6.51
N SER A 476 4.74 -17.27 -5.77
CA SER A 476 3.71 -18.19 -5.24
C SER A 476 2.80 -17.49 -4.22
N LYS A 477 3.38 -16.63 -3.37
CA LYS A 477 2.65 -15.85 -2.36
C LYS A 477 1.83 -14.73 -3.00
N ASP A 478 2.37 -14.06 -4.02
CA ASP A 478 1.64 -13.06 -4.81
C ASP A 478 0.43 -13.69 -5.51
N ALA A 479 0.59 -14.86 -6.15
CA ALA A 479 -0.52 -15.57 -6.80
C ALA A 479 -1.59 -16.02 -5.79
N ALA A 480 -1.17 -16.54 -4.63
CA ALA A 480 -2.10 -16.89 -3.55
C ALA A 480 -2.84 -15.65 -2.99
N MET A 481 -2.17 -14.51 -2.94
CA MET A 481 -2.75 -13.24 -2.50
C MET A 481 -3.74 -12.68 -3.54
N GLU A 482 -3.45 -12.78 -4.84
CA GLU A 482 -4.38 -12.41 -5.91
C GLU A 482 -5.67 -13.24 -5.84
N ASP A 483 -5.55 -14.54 -5.63
CA ASP A 483 -6.70 -15.43 -5.43
C ASP A 483 -7.44 -15.12 -4.11
N TYR A 484 -6.72 -14.77 -3.05
CA TYR A 484 -7.33 -14.24 -1.82
C TYR A 484 -8.14 -12.96 -2.09
N PHE A 485 -7.63 -12.01 -2.89
CA PHE A 485 -8.35 -10.80 -3.25
C PHE A 485 -9.57 -11.10 -4.13
N ALA A 486 -9.44 -11.99 -5.10
CA ALA A 486 -10.54 -12.40 -5.98
C ALA A 486 -11.70 -13.01 -5.18
N ARG A 487 -11.40 -13.85 -4.19
CA ARG A 487 -12.39 -14.50 -3.31
C ARG A 487 -13.01 -13.57 -2.27
N ASN A 488 -12.33 -12.47 -1.93
CA ASN A 488 -12.73 -11.56 -0.85
C ASN A 488 -13.04 -10.13 -1.32
N ARG A 489 -13.33 -9.93 -2.61
CA ARG A 489 -13.67 -8.61 -3.16
C ARG A 489 -14.71 -7.86 -2.30
N PRO A 490 -14.60 -6.52 -2.17
CA PRO A 490 -15.53 -5.73 -1.38
C PRO A 490 -16.98 -5.96 -1.84
N GLY A 491 -17.83 -6.34 -0.89
CA GLY A 491 -19.20 -6.79 -1.14
C GLY A 491 -19.76 -7.50 0.09
N ILE A 492 -20.97 -8.06 0.00
CA ILE A 492 -21.60 -8.76 1.14
C ILE A 492 -20.69 -9.87 1.67
N LYS A 493 -20.15 -10.72 0.78
CA LYS A 493 -19.26 -11.83 1.16
C LYS A 493 -17.96 -11.36 1.83
N GLY A 494 -17.25 -10.39 1.23
CA GLY A 494 -16.01 -9.84 1.81
C GLY A 494 -16.24 -9.15 3.16
N THR A 495 -17.37 -8.46 3.32
CA THR A 495 -17.77 -7.83 4.58
C THR A 495 -18.07 -8.87 5.65
N LEU A 496 -18.79 -9.95 5.32
CA LEU A 496 -19.09 -11.02 6.27
C LEU A 496 -17.84 -11.83 6.67
N ARG A 497 -16.84 -11.92 5.78
CA ARG A 497 -15.57 -12.62 6.04
C ARG A 497 -14.50 -11.77 6.75
N HIS A 498 -14.78 -10.49 7.01
CA HIS A 498 -13.84 -9.55 7.63
C HIS A 498 -12.53 -9.40 6.84
N CYS A 499 -12.62 -9.25 5.51
CA CYS A 499 -11.46 -9.13 4.60
C CYS A 499 -11.43 -7.80 3.82
N VAL A 500 -12.25 -6.82 4.18
CA VAL A 500 -12.35 -5.57 3.41
C VAL A 500 -11.06 -4.76 3.52
N MET A 501 -10.46 -4.68 4.71
CA MET A 501 -9.25 -3.89 4.97
C MET A 501 -8.00 -4.57 4.39
N SER A 502 -7.90 -5.89 4.49
CA SER A 502 -6.79 -6.63 3.88
C SER A 502 -6.75 -6.45 2.36
N VAL A 503 -7.91 -6.50 1.69
CA VAL A 503 -8.01 -6.25 0.23
C VAL A 503 -7.72 -4.79 -0.13
N MET A 504 -8.03 -3.85 0.77
CA MET A 504 -7.76 -2.43 0.54
C MET A 504 -6.27 -2.07 0.70
N PHE A 505 -5.60 -2.55 1.76
CA PHE A 505 -4.23 -2.12 2.11
C PHE A 505 -3.13 -2.92 1.41
N LEU A 506 -3.30 -4.24 1.21
CA LEU A 506 -2.20 -5.11 0.76
C LEU A 506 -1.74 -4.93 -0.71
N PRO A 507 -2.57 -4.60 -1.70
CA PRO A 507 -2.12 -4.53 -3.10
C PRO A 507 -0.97 -3.53 -3.37
N ALA A 508 -0.93 -2.42 -2.61
CA ALA A 508 0.14 -1.44 -2.73
C ALA A 508 1.48 -1.97 -2.19
N VAL A 509 1.43 -2.94 -1.28
CA VAL A 509 2.56 -3.46 -0.51
C VAL A 509 3.33 -4.53 -1.30
N SER A 510 2.65 -5.42 -2.04
CA SER A 510 3.31 -6.54 -2.75
C SER A 510 4.31 -6.09 -3.82
N LYS A 511 3.99 -5.00 -4.55
CA LYS A 511 4.86 -4.45 -5.59
C LYS A 511 6.24 -4.01 -5.06
N ALA A 512 6.37 -3.77 -3.75
CA ALA A 512 7.63 -3.36 -3.15
C ALA A 512 8.67 -4.50 -3.16
N SER A 513 8.26 -5.75 -2.96
CA SER A 513 9.14 -6.93 -3.02
C SER A 513 9.82 -7.03 -4.38
N HIS A 514 9.06 -6.87 -5.45
CA HIS A 514 9.58 -6.92 -6.81
C HIS A 514 10.63 -5.84 -7.08
N LYS A 515 10.37 -4.60 -6.61
CA LYS A 515 11.33 -3.48 -6.71
C LYS A 515 12.59 -3.69 -5.86
N ALA A 516 12.47 -4.29 -4.69
CA ALA A 516 13.61 -4.57 -3.83
C ALA A 516 14.51 -5.67 -4.43
N CYS A 517 13.93 -6.73 -5.00
CA CYS A 517 14.66 -7.74 -5.77
C CYS A 517 15.40 -7.09 -6.94
N GLN A 518 14.73 -6.22 -7.69
CA GLN A 518 15.34 -5.47 -8.79
C GLN A 518 16.54 -4.65 -8.32
N ALA A 519 16.38 -3.85 -7.25
CA ALA A 519 17.47 -3.03 -6.73
C ALA A 519 18.65 -3.88 -6.23
N GLN A 520 18.40 -5.00 -5.56
CA GLN A 520 19.46 -5.91 -5.13
C GLN A 520 20.22 -6.50 -6.32
N THR A 521 19.50 -6.98 -7.34
CA THR A 521 20.11 -7.58 -8.53
C THR A 521 20.94 -6.57 -9.32
N PHE A 522 20.42 -5.37 -9.58
CA PHE A 522 21.21 -4.32 -10.27
C PHE A 522 22.40 -3.84 -9.43
N THR A 523 22.33 -3.90 -8.10
CA THR A 523 23.46 -3.60 -7.21
C THR A 523 24.56 -4.66 -7.34
N HIS A 524 24.19 -5.94 -7.36
CA HIS A 524 25.14 -7.03 -7.55
C HIS A 524 25.74 -7.03 -8.98
N LEU A 525 24.94 -6.75 -10.00
CA LEU A 525 25.41 -6.55 -11.38
C LEU A 525 26.41 -5.39 -11.45
N ALA A 526 26.13 -4.26 -10.79
CA ALA A 526 27.04 -3.13 -10.73
C ALA A 526 28.36 -3.47 -10.03
N ALA A 527 28.31 -4.23 -8.93
CA ALA A 527 29.51 -4.69 -8.24
C ALA A 527 30.34 -5.63 -9.12
N ALA A 528 29.70 -6.57 -9.83
CA ALA A 528 30.37 -7.45 -10.79
C ALA A 528 30.98 -6.67 -11.97
N ALA A 529 30.27 -5.66 -12.49
CA ALA A 529 30.79 -4.78 -13.53
C ALA A 529 32.02 -3.98 -13.06
N CYS A 530 32.04 -3.54 -11.80
CA CYS A 530 33.23 -2.92 -11.21
C CYS A 530 34.42 -3.88 -11.22
N VAL A 531 34.24 -5.12 -10.77
CA VAL A 531 35.33 -6.13 -10.74
C VAL A 531 35.82 -6.47 -12.15
N LEU A 532 34.92 -6.60 -13.11
CA LEU A 532 35.27 -6.81 -14.52
C LEU A 532 36.14 -5.68 -15.07
N GLU A 533 35.76 -4.43 -14.79
CA GLU A 533 36.55 -3.26 -15.23
C GLU A 533 37.90 -3.19 -14.52
N ARG A 534 37.98 -3.53 -13.23
CA ARG A 534 39.25 -3.63 -12.51
C ARG A 534 40.18 -4.68 -13.12
N HIS A 535 39.65 -5.85 -13.47
CA HIS A 535 40.41 -6.87 -14.21
C HIS A 535 40.91 -6.34 -15.56
N ARG A 536 40.06 -5.62 -16.31
CA ARG A 536 40.47 -5.00 -17.59
C ARG A 536 41.58 -3.97 -17.40
N LEU A 537 41.51 -3.15 -16.35
CA LEU A 537 42.58 -2.19 -16.02
C LEU A 537 43.90 -2.89 -15.67
N ALA A 538 43.84 -4.03 -14.96
CA ALA A 538 45.03 -4.78 -14.55
C ALA A 538 45.65 -5.64 -15.66
N ARG A 539 44.82 -6.23 -16.54
CA ARG A 539 45.24 -7.24 -17.54
C ARG A 539 45.11 -6.79 -18.99
N GLY A 540 44.48 -5.65 -19.24
CA GLY A 540 44.20 -5.11 -20.58
C GLY A 540 42.95 -5.68 -21.26
N SER A 541 42.33 -6.72 -20.70
CA SER A 541 41.14 -7.38 -21.27
C SER A 541 40.17 -7.90 -20.20
N TYR A 542 38.92 -8.11 -20.57
CA TYR A 542 37.95 -8.81 -19.74
C TYR A 542 38.22 -10.32 -19.74
N PRO A 543 37.93 -11.04 -18.63
CA PRO A 543 38.19 -12.48 -18.54
C PRO A 543 37.28 -13.29 -19.45
N GLU A 544 37.67 -14.51 -19.81
CA GLU A 544 36.82 -15.44 -20.56
C GLU A 544 35.62 -15.94 -19.73
N THR A 545 35.78 -16.04 -18.41
CA THR A 545 34.72 -16.49 -17.50
C THR A 545 34.72 -15.68 -16.20
N LEU A 546 33.57 -15.55 -15.54
CA LEU A 546 33.49 -14.88 -14.23
C LEU A 546 34.31 -15.58 -13.15
N ALA A 547 34.47 -16.91 -13.23
CA ALA A 547 35.23 -17.69 -12.26
C ALA A 547 36.72 -17.28 -12.21
N ALA A 548 37.26 -16.78 -13.34
CA ALA A 548 38.64 -16.30 -13.42
C ALA A 548 38.90 -15.04 -12.57
N LEU A 549 37.87 -14.34 -12.11
CA LEU A 549 38.00 -13.16 -11.24
C LEU A 549 38.31 -13.54 -9.78
N ALA A 550 37.92 -14.75 -9.36
CA ALA A 550 37.96 -15.15 -7.95
C ALA A 550 39.35 -15.12 -7.29
N PRO A 551 40.45 -15.56 -7.95
CA PRO A 551 41.77 -15.57 -7.34
C PRO A 551 42.30 -14.19 -6.96
N GLU A 552 41.93 -13.15 -7.70
CA GLU A 552 42.47 -11.78 -7.51
C GLU A 552 41.48 -10.87 -6.77
N PHE A 553 40.18 -11.00 -7.03
CA PHE A 553 39.16 -10.08 -6.53
C PHE A 553 38.17 -10.72 -5.54
N GLY A 554 38.32 -12.02 -5.26
CA GLY A 554 37.38 -12.80 -4.47
C GLY A 554 36.11 -13.21 -5.26
N PRO A 555 35.26 -14.07 -4.67
CA PRO A 555 34.05 -14.52 -5.34
C PRO A 555 33.05 -13.38 -5.52
N LEU A 556 32.45 -13.30 -6.71
CA LEU A 556 31.33 -12.39 -6.95
C LEU A 556 30.09 -12.85 -6.18
N PRO A 557 29.22 -11.92 -5.73
CA PRO A 557 27.96 -12.31 -5.15
C PRO A 557 27.11 -13.04 -6.21
N PRO A 558 26.38 -14.10 -5.83
CA PRO A 558 25.49 -14.78 -6.76
C PRO A 558 24.35 -13.86 -7.22
N ASP A 559 23.76 -14.21 -8.34
CA ASP A 559 22.54 -13.60 -8.85
C ASP A 559 21.41 -13.80 -7.81
N PRO A 560 20.81 -12.72 -7.28
CA PRO A 560 19.71 -12.83 -6.32
C PRO A 560 18.50 -13.58 -6.88
N MET A 561 18.34 -13.66 -8.20
CA MET A 561 17.17 -14.26 -8.84
C MET A 561 17.29 -15.77 -8.98
N SER A 562 18.45 -16.27 -9.40
CA SER A 562 18.69 -17.70 -9.63
C SER A 562 19.48 -18.38 -8.50
N GLY A 563 20.21 -17.60 -7.70
CA GLY A 563 21.16 -18.14 -6.73
C GLY A 563 22.44 -18.72 -7.35
N GLN A 564 22.61 -18.59 -8.66
CA GLN A 564 23.75 -19.06 -9.43
C GLN A 564 24.66 -17.86 -9.80
N PRO A 565 25.87 -18.08 -10.36
CA PRO A 565 26.63 -16.99 -10.95
C PRO A 565 25.82 -16.27 -12.03
N PHE A 566 26.04 -14.95 -12.18
CA PHE A 566 25.47 -14.19 -13.29
C PHE A 566 25.85 -14.80 -14.64
N ARG A 567 24.99 -14.58 -15.63
CA ARG A 567 25.31 -14.91 -17.01
C ARG A 567 26.24 -13.84 -17.56
N TYR A 568 27.25 -14.30 -18.29
CA TYR A 568 28.34 -13.47 -18.78
C TYR A 568 28.80 -13.97 -20.14
N GLU A 569 29.04 -13.02 -21.04
CA GLU A 569 29.57 -13.28 -22.37
C GLU A 569 30.53 -12.16 -22.75
N ARG A 570 31.73 -12.48 -23.23
CA ARG A 570 32.60 -11.49 -23.87
C ARG A 570 32.15 -11.29 -25.31
N THR A 571 31.96 -10.05 -25.71
CA THR A 571 31.56 -9.72 -27.07
C THR A 571 32.78 -9.55 -27.98
N ALA A 572 32.60 -9.78 -29.28
CA ALA A 572 33.69 -9.75 -30.28
C ALA A 572 34.38 -8.38 -30.39
N ASP A 573 33.70 -7.31 -30.00
CA ASP A 573 34.21 -5.94 -29.96
C ASP A 573 35.01 -5.59 -28.69
N GLY A 574 35.35 -6.60 -27.87
CA GLY A 574 36.13 -6.43 -26.65
C GLY A 574 35.33 -5.88 -25.46
N ARG A 575 34.00 -5.80 -25.56
CA ARG A 575 33.09 -5.50 -24.44
C ARG A 575 32.60 -6.79 -23.77
N PHE A 576 31.63 -6.67 -22.87
CA PHE A 576 30.96 -7.80 -22.24
C PHE A 576 29.45 -7.57 -22.14
N ARG A 577 28.71 -8.67 -22.03
CA ARG A 577 27.32 -8.72 -21.58
C ARG A 577 27.27 -9.42 -20.24
N LEU A 578 26.49 -8.87 -19.33
CA LEU A 578 26.31 -9.40 -17.98
C LEU A 578 24.83 -9.29 -17.62
N TRP A 579 24.19 -10.39 -17.22
CA TRP A 579 22.77 -10.38 -16.90
C TRP A 579 22.37 -11.38 -15.82
N SER A 580 21.23 -11.09 -15.21
CA SER A 580 20.43 -11.99 -14.39
C SER A 580 19.26 -12.53 -15.22
N VAL A 581 18.79 -13.74 -14.90
CA VAL A 581 17.59 -14.36 -15.50
C VAL A 581 16.29 -13.62 -15.19
N GLY A 582 16.36 -12.55 -14.40
CA GLY A 582 15.23 -11.66 -14.14
C GLY A 582 14.10 -12.30 -13.34
N TRP A 583 12.92 -11.67 -13.38
CA TRP A 583 11.79 -12.05 -12.54
C TRP A 583 11.11 -13.35 -12.94
N ASN A 584 11.07 -13.68 -14.23
CA ASN A 584 10.43 -14.90 -14.72
C ASN A 584 11.29 -16.16 -14.44
N GLY A 585 12.56 -15.98 -14.05
CA GLY A 585 13.52 -17.05 -13.77
C GLY A 585 13.97 -17.82 -15.01
N LYS A 586 13.68 -17.31 -16.20
CA LYS A 586 14.03 -17.92 -17.48
C LYS A 586 15.15 -17.10 -18.11
N ASP A 587 16.21 -17.78 -18.52
CA ASP A 587 17.28 -17.15 -19.29
C ASP A 587 16.81 -16.89 -20.72
N ASP A 588 16.69 -15.61 -21.08
CA ASP A 588 16.30 -15.14 -22.41
C ASP A 588 17.54 -14.66 -23.22
N GLY A 589 18.74 -15.14 -22.86
CA GLY A 589 19.98 -14.90 -23.60
C GLY A 589 20.52 -13.47 -23.48
N GLY A 590 20.21 -12.80 -22.37
CA GLY A 590 20.52 -11.40 -22.09
C GLY A 590 19.58 -10.44 -22.82
N THR A 591 18.32 -10.83 -23.03
CA THR A 591 17.33 -10.03 -23.76
C THR A 591 16.39 -9.30 -22.81
N VAL A 592 16.37 -7.97 -22.88
CA VAL A 592 15.43 -7.14 -22.10
C VAL A 592 14.04 -7.19 -22.74
N ALA A 593 13.02 -7.57 -21.97
CA ALA A 593 11.64 -7.51 -22.43
C ALA A 593 11.10 -6.07 -22.42
N LEU A 594 10.28 -5.74 -23.42
CA LEU A 594 9.64 -4.44 -23.55
C LEU A 594 8.12 -4.59 -23.52
N THR A 595 7.43 -3.64 -22.88
CA THR A 595 5.97 -3.57 -22.85
C THR A 595 5.41 -3.10 -24.20
N GLY A 596 4.20 -3.55 -24.55
CA GLY A 596 3.48 -3.11 -25.74
C GLY A 596 3.94 -3.79 -27.03
N THR A 597 3.33 -3.42 -28.15
CA THR A 597 3.65 -4.01 -29.46
C THR A 597 4.93 -3.40 -30.05
N PRO A 598 5.67 -4.11 -30.93
CA PRO A 598 6.84 -3.57 -31.61
C PRO A 598 6.60 -2.25 -32.37
N ALA A 599 5.35 -1.99 -32.79
CA ALA A 599 4.94 -0.77 -33.49
C ALA A 599 4.77 0.45 -32.56
N SER A 600 4.77 0.26 -31.24
CA SER A 600 4.64 1.38 -30.28
C SER A 600 5.92 2.20 -30.19
N LYS A 601 5.79 3.53 -30.30
CA LYS A 601 6.90 4.48 -30.12
C LYS A 601 7.28 4.71 -28.66
N SER A 602 6.48 4.25 -27.69
CA SER A 602 6.66 4.48 -26.25
C SER A 602 6.71 3.17 -25.47
N ARG A 603 7.63 2.28 -25.83
CA ARG A 603 7.85 1.02 -25.11
C ARG A 603 8.67 1.25 -23.83
N ASN A 604 8.18 0.72 -22.71
CA ASN A 604 8.92 0.67 -21.44
C ASN A 604 9.52 -0.73 -21.23
N ILE A 605 10.49 -0.85 -20.31
CA ILE A 605 10.99 -2.16 -19.90
C ILE A 605 9.89 -2.90 -19.15
N ASN A 606 9.66 -4.15 -19.50
CA ASN A 606 8.84 -5.06 -18.72
C ASN A 606 9.75 -5.84 -17.76
N PHE A 607 9.79 -5.46 -16.48
CA PHE A 607 10.65 -6.14 -15.50
C PHE A 607 10.12 -7.51 -15.06
N GLU A 608 8.86 -7.85 -15.37
CA GLU A 608 8.28 -9.17 -15.07
C GLU A 608 8.67 -10.25 -16.08
N GLN A 609 9.26 -9.85 -17.22
CA GLN A 609 9.63 -10.74 -18.33
C GLN A 609 11.04 -10.43 -18.80
N GLY A 610 11.69 -11.39 -19.44
CA GLY A 610 13.05 -11.21 -19.96
C GLY A 610 14.11 -11.10 -18.87
N ASP A 611 15.34 -10.91 -19.33
CA ASP A 611 16.51 -10.81 -18.47
C ASP A 611 16.69 -9.39 -17.93
N TRP A 612 17.31 -9.30 -16.75
CA TRP A 612 17.78 -8.03 -16.19
C TRP A 612 19.25 -7.85 -16.54
N VAL A 613 19.51 -7.00 -17.52
CA VAL A 613 20.81 -6.87 -18.18
C VAL A 613 21.54 -5.64 -17.67
N TRP A 614 22.83 -5.79 -17.33
CA TRP A 614 23.71 -4.65 -17.09
C TRP A 614 23.84 -3.86 -18.40
N PRO A 615 23.47 -2.57 -18.45
CA PRO A 615 23.17 -1.95 -19.74
C PRO A 615 24.42 -1.76 -20.59
N VAL A 616 24.31 -2.10 -21.87
CA VAL A 616 25.30 -1.76 -22.89
C VAL A 616 24.89 -0.41 -23.49
N PRO A 617 25.78 0.60 -23.56
CA PRO A 617 25.46 1.88 -24.16
C PRO A 617 24.94 1.72 -25.59
N VAL A 618 23.79 2.34 -25.87
CA VAL A 618 23.27 2.47 -27.25
C VAL A 618 24.21 3.43 -28.00
N GLN A 619 24.54 3.08 -29.24
CA GLN A 619 25.38 3.91 -30.12
C GLN A 619 24.64 5.14 -30.63
#